data_AF-A0A497L5S7-F1
#
_entry.id   AF-A0A497L5S7-F1
#
_cell.length_a   1.000
_cell.length_b   1.000
_cell.length_c   1.000
_cell.angle_alpha   90.00
_cell.angle_beta   90.00
_cell.angle_gamma   90.00
#
_symmetry.space_group_name_H-M   'P 1'
#
loop_
_entity.id
_entity.type
_entity.pdbx_description
1 polymer ?
#
loop_
_entity_poly.entity_id
_entity_poly.type
_entity_poly.pdbx_seq_one_letter_code
_entity_poly.pdbx_strand_id
1 'polypeptide(L)'
;PKMMSLPERQRFIVEGLPGVGPKLADRLLRTFGSVRAVFNASEHLLAKVKGVGPKRAREIRAVIDAPYPGQARLDEVGGASSG
;
A
#
# COMPACT_ATOMS: atom_id res chain seq x y z
N PRO A 1 13.46 5.71 22.44
CA PRO A 1 12.97 5.47 21.05
C PRO A 1 12.68 6.79 20.33
N LYS A 2 13.24 7.03 19.14
CA LYS A 2 12.95 8.25 18.36
C LYS A 2 11.55 8.12 17.74
N MET A 3 10.64 9.03 18.06
CA MET A 3 9.31 9.02 17.45
C MET A 3 9.42 9.50 16.01
N MET A 4 8.97 8.68 15.06
CA MET A 4 8.85 9.10 13.66
C MET A 4 7.82 10.24 13.54
N SER A 5 8.18 11.28 12.81
CA SER A 5 7.27 12.32 12.33
C SER A 5 6.22 11.75 11.36
N LEU A 6 5.14 12.49 11.12
CA LEU A 6 4.09 12.05 10.19
C LEU A 6 4.61 11.75 8.77
N PRO A 7 5.44 12.59 8.13
CA PRO A 7 5.98 12.30 6.80
C PRO A 7 6.93 11.08 6.78
N GLU A 8 7.66 10.83 7.87
CA GLU A 8 8.49 9.63 8.00
C GLU A 8 7.63 8.37 8.07
N ARG A 9 6.53 8.39 8.83
CA ARG A 9 5.58 7.26 8.86
C ARG A 9 4.92 7.01 7.51
N GLN A 10 4.51 8.07 6.81
CA GLN A 10 3.90 7.95 5.48
C GLN A 10 4.87 7.32 4.48
N ARG A 11 6.13 7.77 4.44
CA ARG A 11 7.16 7.15 3.60
C ARG A 11 7.40 5.70 3.99
N PHE A 12 7.58 5.43 5.28
CA PHE A 12 7.82 4.07 5.78
C PHE A 12 6.74 3.08 5.34
N ILE A 13 5.46 3.46 5.40
CA ILE A 13 4.35 2.61 4.94
C ILE A 13 4.47 2.32 3.43
N VAL A 14 4.79 3.34 2.62
CA VAL A 14 4.90 3.21 1.16
C VAL A 14 6.18 2.46 0.75
N GLU A 15 7.25 2.53 1.54
CA GLU A 15 8.49 1.76 1.36
C GLU A 15 8.27 0.25 1.54
N GLY A 16 7.18 -0.18 2.19
CA GLY A 16 6.80 -1.59 2.28
C GLY A 16 6.35 -2.20 0.95
N LEU A 17 6.15 -1.39 -0.11
CA LEU A 17 5.74 -1.88 -1.43
C LEU A 17 6.89 -2.51 -2.22
N PRO A 18 6.62 -3.52 -3.06
CA PRO A 18 7.65 -4.20 -3.86
C PRO A 18 8.52 -3.24 -4.68
N GLY A 19 9.84 -3.27 -4.43
CA GLY A 19 10.81 -2.46 -5.19
C GLY A 19 10.67 -0.94 -4.96
N VAL A 20 10.09 -0.52 -3.83
CA VAL A 20 9.93 0.90 -3.48
C VAL A 20 10.87 1.28 -2.34
N GLY A 21 11.97 1.95 -2.68
CA GLY A 21 12.86 2.56 -1.69
C GLY A 21 12.46 4.00 -1.30
N PRO A 22 13.18 4.65 -0.36
CA PRO A 22 12.79 5.95 0.21
C PRO A 22 12.57 7.07 -0.81
N LYS A 23 13.42 7.13 -1.84
CA LYS A 23 13.30 8.14 -2.91
C LYS A 23 12.06 7.93 -3.77
N LEU A 24 11.67 6.67 -3.99
CA LEU A 24 10.50 6.35 -4.78
C LEU A 24 9.21 6.52 -3.96
N ALA A 25 9.24 6.18 -2.67
CA ALA A 25 8.14 6.43 -1.75
C ALA A 25 7.82 7.93 -1.63
N ASP A 26 8.83 8.78 -1.44
CA ASP A 26 8.66 10.24 -1.44
C ASP A 26 8.02 10.73 -2.75
N ARG A 27 8.49 10.23 -3.90
CA ARG A 27 7.93 10.59 -5.22
C ARG A 27 6.46 10.18 -5.35
N LEU A 28 6.13 8.94 -4.99
CA LEU A 28 4.75 8.44 -5.02
C LEU A 28 3.84 9.28 -4.15
N LEU A 29 4.26 9.59 -2.92
CA LEU A 29 3.49 10.43 -1.99
C LEU A 29 3.30 11.86 -2.52
N ARG A 30 4.33 12.45 -3.15
CA ARG A 30 4.20 13.78 -3.79
C ARG A 30 3.28 13.75 -5.00
N THR A 31 3.30 12.67 -5.79
CA THR A 31 2.45 12.55 -6.98
C THR A 31 0.99 12.32 -6.64
N PHE A 32 0.70 11.44 -5.67
CA PHE A 32 -0.67 11.05 -5.33
C PHE A 32 -1.26 11.79 -4.11
N GLY A 33 -0.42 12.45 -3.31
CA GLY A 33 -0.83 13.34 -2.22
C GLY A 33 -1.08 12.67 -0.87
N SER A 34 -1.20 11.33 -0.80
CA SER A 34 -1.35 10.60 0.48
C SER A 34 -1.05 9.12 0.34
N VAL A 35 -0.81 8.43 1.47
CA VAL A 35 -0.69 6.96 1.51
C VAL A 35 -1.93 6.29 0.89
N ARG A 36 -3.13 6.74 1.28
CA ARG A 36 -4.40 6.23 0.72
C ARG A 36 -4.43 6.36 -0.81
N ALA A 37 -4.04 7.52 -1.33
CA ALA A 37 -4.07 7.77 -2.77
C ALA A 37 -3.03 6.93 -3.52
N VAL A 38 -1.85 6.68 -2.94
CA VAL A 38 -0.86 5.74 -3.51
C VAL A 38 -1.47 4.33 -3.60
N PHE A 39 -2.10 3.86 -2.53
CA PHE A 39 -2.66 2.51 -2.45
C PHE A 39 -3.92 2.32 -3.31
N ASN A 40 -4.62 3.40 -3.63
CA ASN A 40 -5.79 3.38 -4.53
C ASN A 40 -5.44 3.70 -5.99
N ALA A 41 -4.20 4.10 -6.29
CA ALA A 41 -3.80 4.37 -7.66
C ALA A 41 -3.86 3.09 -8.51
N SER A 42 -4.38 3.22 -9.73
CA SER A 42 -4.41 2.11 -10.69
C SER A 42 -3.00 1.75 -11.16
N GLU A 43 -2.82 0.51 -11.63
CA GLU A 43 -1.56 0.05 -12.22
C GLU A 43 -1.03 1.03 -13.29
N HIS A 44 -1.91 1.50 -14.17
CA HIS A 44 -1.57 2.43 -15.24
C HIS A 44 -1.03 3.77 -14.70
N LEU A 45 -1.63 4.32 -13.64
CA LEU A 45 -1.16 5.57 -13.04
C LEU A 45 0.16 5.38 -12.28
N LEU A 46 0.31 4.25 -11.56
CA LEU A 46 1.57 3.89 -10.91
C LEU A 46 2.72 3.79 -11.91
N ALA A 47 2.49 3.16 -13.07
CA ALA A 47 3.49 2.99 -14.12
C ALA A 47 3.99 4.33 -14.71
N LYS A 48 3.17 5.40 -14.66
CA LYS A 48 3.57 6.75 -15.10
C LYS A 48 4.56 7.43 -14.16
N VAL A 49 4.66 6.98 -12.91
CA VAL A 49 5.63 7.53 -11.97
C VAL A 49 7.03 7.07 -12.36
N LYS A 50 7.93 8.03 -12.60
CA LYS A 50 9.34 7.77 -12.94
C LYS A 50 9.90 6.72 -11.98
N GLY A 51 10.46 5.64 -12.53
CA GLY A 51 11.11 4.59 -11.75
C GLY A 51 10.21 3.45 -11.24
N VAL A 52 8.88 3.45 -11.48
CA VAL A 52 8.02 2.28 -11.23
C VAL A 52 7.99 1.39 -12.48
N GLY A 53 7.52 1.91 -13.62
CA GLY A 53 7.34 1.13 -14.85
C GLY A 53 6.24 0.05 -14.73
N PRO A 54 5.85 -0.60 -15.84
CA PRO A 54 4.69 -1.50 -15.86
C PRO A 54 4.88 -2.74 -14.98
N LYS A 55 6.06 -3.37 -15.02
CA LYS A 55 6.35 -4.57 -14.21
C LYS A 55 6.14 -4.32 -12.72
N ARG A 56 6.75 -3.26 -12.19
CA ARG A 56 6.65 -2.95 -10.76
C ARG A 56 5.25 -2.47 -10.38
N ALA A 57 4.58 -1.71 -11.26
CA ALA A 57 3.21 -1.29 -11.03
C ALA A 57 2.27 -2.49 -10.84
N ARG A 58 2.43 -3.53 -11.68
CA ARG A 58 1.71 -4.79 -11.56
C ARG A 58 2.01 -5.51 -10.26
N GLU A 59 3.28 -5.60 -9.86
CA GLU A 59 3.70 -6.21 -8.58
C GLU A 59 3.12 -5.46 -7.37
N ILE A 60 3.12 -4.12 -7.41
CA ILE A 60 2.52 -3.28 -6.38
C ILE A 60 1.02 -3.55 -6.27
N ARG A 61 0.29 -3.57 -7.40
CA ARG A 61 -1.15 -3.89 -7.38
C ARG A 61 -1.41 -5.30 -6.87
N ALA A 62 -0.62 -6.28 -7.30
CA ALA A 62 -0.79 -7.66 -6.85
C ALA A 62 -0.74 -7.78 -5.33
N VAL A 63 0.19 -7.08 -4.65
CA VAL A 63 0.27 -7.10 -3.18
C VAL A 63 -0.90 -6.35 -2.52
N ILE A 64 -1.34 -5.23 -3.09
CA ILE A 64 -2.42 -4.42 -2.51
C ILE A 64 -3.78 -5.12 -2.66
N ASP A 65 -4.02 -5.79 -3.79
CA ASP A 65 -5.31 -6.37 -4.15
C ASP A 65 -5.50 -7.82 -3.71
N ALA A 66 -4.40 -8.55 -3.46
CA ALA A 66 -4.51 -9.96 -3.12
C ALA A 66 -5.26 -10.13 -1.78
N PRO A 67 -6.25 -11.04 -1.72
CA PRO A 67 -6.87 -11.41 -0.46
C PRO A 67 -5.81 -12.02 0.46
N TYR A 68 -5.85 -11.64 1.73
CA TYR A 68 -4.94 -12.22 2.72
C TYR A 68 -5.36 -13.65 3.07
N PRO A 69 -4.45 -14.64 3.05
CA PRO A 69 -4.78 -16.01 3.40
C PRO A 69 -5.35 -16.13 4.81
N GLY A 70 -6.38 -16.97 4.98
CA GLY A 70 -6.97 -17.23 6.29
C GLY A 70 -7.75 -16.05 6.88
N GLN A 71 -8.22 -15.11 6.05
CA GLN A 71 -9.10 -14.03 6.50
C GLN A 71 -10.32 -14.60 7.24
N ALA A 72 -10.48 -14.25 8.52
CA ALA A 72 -11.72 -14.49 9.23
C ALA A 72 -12.80 -13.60 8.62
N ARG A 73 -13.93 -14.19 8.22
CA ARG A 73 -15.07 -13.37 7.78
C ARG A 73 -15.60 -12.64 9.01
N LEU A 74 -15.61 -11.31 9.00
CA LEU A 74 -16.01 -10.51 10.17
C LEU A 74 -17.46 -10.78 10.60
N ASP A 75 -18.30 -11.25 9.68
CA ASP A 75 -19.67 -11.75 9.88
C ASP A 75 -19.71 -13.13 10.57
N GLU A 76 -18.66 -13.94 10.50
CA GLU A 76 -18.56 -15.22 11.23
C GLU A 76 -18.14 -15.03 12.70
N VAL A 77 -17.47 -13.92 13.03
CA VAL A 77 -16.97 -13.63 14.38
C VAL A 77 -18.10 -13.20 15.35
N GLY A 78 -19.28 -12.83 14.83
CA GLY A 78 -20.46 -12.43 15.63
C GLY A 78 -21.52 -13.51 15.84
N GLY A 79 -21.39 -14.68 15.21
CA GLY A 79 -22.45 -15.71 15.14
C GLY A 79 -22.46 -16.77 16.25
N ALA A 80 -21.45 -16.81 17.12
CA ALA A 80 -21.40 -17.76 18.24
C ALA A 80 -22.10 -17.19 19.50
N SER A 81 -23.38 -16.85 19.40
CA SER A 81 -24.24 -16.62 20.57
C SER A 81 -25.69 -17.04 20.28
N SER A 82 -25.90 -18.33 20.10
CA SER A 82 -27.21 -18.95 20.29
C SER A 82 -27.02 -20.42 20.56
N GLY A 83 -26.97 -20.75 21.84
CA GLY A 83 -26.87 -22.09 22.41
C GLY A 83 -26.90 -21.97 23.93
#